data_AF-A0A9R1A6L2-F1
#
_entry.id   AF-A0A9R1A6L2-F1
#
_cell.length_a   1.000
_cell.length_b   1.000
_cell.length_c   1.000
_cell.angle_alpha   90.00
_cell.angle_beta   90.00
_cell.angle_gamma   90.00
#
_symmetry.space_group_name_H-M   'P 1'
#
loop_
_entity.id
_entity.type
_entity.pdbx_description
1 polymer ?
#
loop_
_entity_poly.entity_id
_entity_poly.type
_entity_poly.pdbx_seq_one_letter_code
_entity_poly.pdbx_strand_id
1 'polypeptide(L)'
;MFSKKAAGKVPVLSVIDDGRGMAYPEMMRMISFGHKRPNEHCNEQIGRFGIGFKNLEIPVVTYRKEGQYMEVDLSVQSEATAKYNLNAIKEFSPFNEYFIGEKLGLFGEEGTGTQIYIWNLDRWGKDYTLDWNSGRTDENPTDKGHGDILIRSKRVRSRLGQTSKQVCVVLLPLFKNSSD
;
A
#
# COMPACT_ATOMS: atom_id res chain seq x y z
N MET A 1 10.55 -8.35 -3.35
CA MET A 1 10.95 -8.52 -1.93
C MET A 1 11.01 -10.01 -1.60
N PHE A 2 11.86 -10.48 -0.68
CA PHE A 2 11.88 -11.91 -0.33
C PHE A 2 10.73 -12.25 0.64
N SER A 3 9.99 -13.32 0.36
CA SER A 3 8.93 -13.83 1.22
C SER A 3 9.32 -15.21 1.74
N LYS A 4 9.39 -15.36 3.07
CA LYS A 4 9.65 -16.65 3.72
C LYS A 4 8.61 -17.70 3.33
N LYS A 5 7.32 -17.31 3.31
CA LYS A 5 6.21 -18.19 2.96
C LYS A 5 6.29 -18.70 1.52
N ALA A 6 6.73 -17.85 0.58
CA ALA A 6 6.87 -18.23 -0.83
C ALA A 6 8.23 -18.90 -1.14
N ALA A 7 9.13 -19.02 -0.14
CA ALA A 7 10.52 -19.45 -0.31
C ALA A 7 11.22 -18.76 -1.49
N GLY A 8 10.96 -17.46 -1.70
CA GLY A 8 11.42 -16.77 -2.91
C GLY A 8 11.04 -15.29 -2.98
N LYS A 9 11.44 -14.65 -4.08
CA LYS A 9 11.08 -13.25 -4.35
C LYS A 9 9.62 -13.17 -4.79
N VAL A 10 8.87 -12.29 -4.14
CA VAL A 10 7.51 -11.91 -4.52
C VAL A 10 7.48 -10.47 -5.02
N PRO A 11 6.61 -10.13 -5.97
CA PRO A 11 6.36 -8.75 -6.35
C PRO A 11 5.67 -8.02 -5.21
N VAL A 12 5.95 -6.72 -5.13
CA VAL A 12 5.40 -5.82 -4.12
C VAL A 12 5.03 -4.52 -4.83
N LEU A 13 3.79 -4.07 -4.63
CA LEU A 13 3.37 -2.74 -5.01
C LEU A 13 3.73 -1.78 -3.88
N SER A 14 4.51 -0.75 -4.18
CA SER A 14 4.89 0.29 -3.23
C SER A 14 4.22 1.61 -3.62
N VAL A 15 3.62 2.29 -2.66
CA VAL A 15 3.14 3.67 -2.78
C VAL A 15 3.94 4.52 -1.81
N ILE A 16 4.53 5.60 -2.29
CA ILE A 16 5.34 6.53 -1.50
C ILE A 16 4.77 7.92 -1.72
N ASP A 17 4.51 8.62 -0.63
CA ASP A 17 4.22 10.05 -0.65
C ASP A 17 5.16 10.78 0.33
N ASP A 18 5.50 12.01 -0.01
CA ASP A 18 6.26 12.98 0.79
C ASP A 18 5.33 13.91 1.58
N GLY A 19 4.12 13.44 1.88
CA GLY A 19 3.15 14.19 2.67
C GLY A 19 3.57 14.34 4.13
N ARG A 20 2.68 14.88 4.96
CA ARG A 20 2.95 15.13 6.39
C ARG A 20 3.26 13.87 7.21
N GLY A 21 3.00 12.68 6.67
CA GLY A 21 3.02 11.42 7.41
C GLY A 21 1.92 11.39 8.47
N MET A 22 2.11 10.54 9.49
CA MET A 22 1.16 10.36 10.58
C MET A 22 1.88 10.19 11.91
N ALA A 23 1.40 10.89 12.94
CA ALA A 23 1.76 10.57 14.32
C ALA A 23 1.05 9.28 14.77
N TYR A 24 1.53 8.65 15.85
CA TYR A 24 0.94 7.40 16.37
C TYR A 24 -0.59 7.46 16.57
N PRO A 25 -1.17 8.52 17.17
CA PRO A 25 -2.63 8.59 17.34
C PRO A 25 -3.40 8.72 16.01
N GLU A 26 -2.78 9.24 14.96
CA GLU A 26 -3.37 9.33 13.62
C GLU A 26 -3.27 7.98 12.90
N MET A 27 -2.14 7.29 13.04
CA MET A 27 -1.95 5.93 12.53
C MET A 27 -2.94 4.95 13.18
N MET A 28 -3.08 5.00 14.51
CA MET A 28 -4.06 4.17 15.23
C MET A 28 -5.49 4.45 14.77
N ARG A 29 -5.82 5.72 14.48
CA ARG A 29 -7.12 6.08 13.88
C ARG A 29 -7.29 5.52 12.46
N MET A 30 -6.25 5.54 11.64
CA MET A 30 -6.29 5.02 10.26
C MET A 30 -6.60 3.51 10.22
N ILE A 31 -6.01 2.73 11.14
CA ILE A 31 -6.16 1.27 11.17
C ILE A 31 -7.42 0.80 11.90
N SER A 32 -8.06 1.69 12.67
CA SER A 32 -9.23 1.36 13.49
C SER A 32 -10.57 1.58 12.75
N PHE A 33 -11.61 0.85 13.15
CA PHE A 33 -12.95 1.05 12.62
C PHE A 33 -13.66 2.27 13.23
N GLY A 34 -14.55 2.92 12.48
CA GLY A 34 -15.48 3.92 13.01
C GLY A 34 -14.93 5.33 13.27
N HIS A 35 -13.61 5.55 13.15
CA HIS A 35 -13.02 6.87 13.37
C HIS A 35 -13.15 7.77 12.12
N LYS A 36 -14.27 8.51 12.06
CA LYS A 36 -14.38 9.69 11.21
C LYS A 36 -13.55 10.81 11.85
N ARG A 37 -12.77 11.56 11.07
CA ARG A 37 -12.25 12.84 11.57
C ARG A 37 -13.46 13.72 11.92
N PRO A 38 -13.42 14.50 13.02
CA PRO A 38 -14.47 15.48 13.31
C PRO A 38 -14.70 16.36 12.08
N ASN A 39 -15.96 16.75 11.87
CA ASN A 39 -16.50 17.51 10.74
C ASN A 39 -15.87 18.93 10.56
N GLU A 40 -14.55 19.06 10.57
CA GLU A 40 -13.90 20.19 9.92
C GLU A 40 -14.08 19.99 8.42
N HIS A 41 -15.06 20.68 7.86
CA HIS A 41 -15.44 20.68 6.46
C HIS A 41 -14.30 21.16 5.56
N CYS A 42 -13.26 20.34 5.40
CA CYS A 42 -12.37 20.45 4.27
C CYS A 42 -13.08 19.73 3.11
N ASN A 43 -13.90 20.49 2.37
CA ASN A 43 -14.74 19.96 1.28
C ASN A 43 -13.92 19.25 0.17
N GLU A 44 -12.62 19.46 0.16
CA GLU A 44 -11.65 18.91 -0.78
C GLU A 44 -11.11 17.53 -0.34
N GLN A 45 -11.39 17.07 0.89
CA GLN A 45 -10.92 15.76 1.36
C GLN A 45 -11.81 14.62 0.84
N ILE A 46 -11.20 13.70 0.08
CA ILE A 46 -11.87 12.54 -0.52
C ILE A 46 -12.28 11.49 0.54
N GLY A 47 -11.39 11.19 1.49
CA GLY A 47 -11.61 10.16 2.51
C GLY A 47 -12.53 10.61 3.64
N ARG A 48 -13.80 10.18 3.65
CA ARG A 48 -14.81 10.61 4.65
C ARG A 48 -15.22 9.54 5.66
N PHE A 49 -15.19 8.28 5.25
CA PHE A 49 -15.76 7.18 6.03
C PHE A 49 -14.73 6.46 6.90
N GLY A 50 -13.44 6.73 6.66
CA GLY A 50 -12.34 6.07 7.35
C GLY A 50 -12.43 4.55 7.20
N ILE A 51 -12.71 4.01 6.00
CA ILE A 51 -12.84 2.57 5.70
C ILE A 51 -11.78 2.02 4.72
N GLY A 52 -10.92 2.87 4.17
CA GLY A 52 -10.07 2.52 3.02
C GLY A 52 -8.90 1.56 3.28
N PHE A 53 -8.50 1.33 4.55
CA PHE A 53 -7.20 0.72 4.89
C PHE A 53 -7.27 -0.34 6.02
N LYS A 54 -8.38 -1.08 6.16
CA LYS A 54 -8.69 -1.80 7.41
C LYS A 54 -8.32 -3.28 7.44
N ASN A 55 -7.89 -3.75 8.62
CA ASN A 55 -7.78 -5.17 9.02
C ASN A 55 -8.20 -5.34 10.50
N LEU A 56 -8.41 -6.59 10.95
CA LEU A 56 -8.95 -6.92 12.29
C LEU A 56 -7.96 -6.67 13.44
N GLU A 57 -6.68 -6.97 13.24
CA GLU A 57 -5.59 -6.72 14.19
C GLU A 57 -4.32 -6.39 13.38
N ILE A 58 -3.67 -5.27 13.70
CA ILE A 58 -2.48 -4.80 12.99
C ILE A 58 -1.36 -4.54 14.02
N PRO A 59 -0.23 -5.27 13.96
CA PRO A 59 0.90 -5.00 14.84
C PRO A 59 1.54 -3.66 14.45
N VAL A 60 1.65 -2.76 15.42
CA VAL A 60 2.27 -1.43 15.27
C VAL A 60 3.50 -1.34 16.15
N VAL A 61 4.59 -0.80 15.59
CA VAL A 61 5.81 -0.49 16.35
C VAL A 61 6.19 0.95 16.04
N THR A 62 6.23 1.78 17.07
CA THR A 62 6.66 3.18 16.96
C THR A 62 8.10 3.33 17.44
N TYR A 63 8.87 4.06 16.65
CA TYR A 63 10.25 4.39 16.95
C TYR A 63 10.42 5.90 16.98
N ARG A 64 11.36 6.36 17.80
CA ARG A 64 11.85 7.73 17.82
C ARG A 64 13.25 7.76 17.20
N LYS A 65 13.48 8.72 16.30
CA LYS A 65 14.79 8.95 15.70
C LYS A 65 15.64 9.79 16.66
N GLU A 66 16.79 9.28 17.05
CA GLU A 66 17.78 9.94 17.91
C GLU A 66 19.09 10.06 17.15
N GLY A 67 19.27 11.20 16.46
CA GLY A 67 20.38 11.39 15.52
C GLY A 67 20.35 10.37 14.38
N GLN A 68 21.34 9.48 14.35
CA GLN A 68 21.46 8.40 13.35
C GLN A 68 20.83 7.06 13.80
N TYR A 69 20.37 6.97 15.05
CA TYR A 69 19.82 5.76 15.62
C TYR A 69 18.31 5.84 15.75
N MET A 70 17.70 4.68 15.92
CA MET A 70 16.29 4.56 16.23
C MET A 70 16.12 3.77 17.51
N GLU A 71 15.27 4.29 18.38
CA GLU A 71 14.88 3.61 19.61
C GLU A 71 13.37 3.42 19.63
N VAL A 72 12.91 2.35 20.28
CA VAL A 72 11.49 2.14 20.50
C VAL A 72 10.95 3.30 21.33
N ASP A 73 9.85 3.90 20.88
CA ASP A 73 9.23 5.00 21.62
C ASP A 73 8.44 4.47 22.82
N LEU A 74 9.11 4.44 23.97
CA LEU A 74 8.53 3.99 25.23
C LEU A 74 7.44 4.93 25.78
N SER A 75 7.33 6.16 25.25
CA SER A 75 6.22 7.06 25.60
C SER A 75 4.91 6.65 24.95
N VAL A 76 4.98 5.86 23.87
CA VAL A 76 3.85 5.41 23.08
C VAL A 76 3.46 3.96 23.39
N GLN A 77 4.45 3.08 23.57
CA GLN A 77 4.23 1.65 23.74
C GLN A 77 5.24 1.01 24.70
N SER A 78 4.83 -0.02 25.44
CA SER A 78 5.75 -0.77 26.29
C SER A 78 6.76 -1.57 25.46
N GLU A 79 7.94 -1.85 26.03
CA GLU A 79 8.95 -2.70 25.39
C GLU A 79 8.40 -4.10 25.07
N ALA A 80 7.62 -4.68 25.98
CA ALA A 80 7.01 -5.99 25.78
C ALA A 80 6.05 -6.00 24.58
N THR A 81 5.19 -4.97 24.46
CA THR A 81 4.28 -4.79 23.32
C THR A 81 5.05 -4.58 22.02
N ALA A 82 6.09 -3.73 22.06
CA ALA A 82 6.95 -3.47 20.91
C ALA A 82 7.60 -4.76 20.39
N LYS A 83 8.16 -5.55 21.30
CA LYS A 83 8.83 -6.82 21.00
C LYS A 83 7.85 -7.84 20.42
N TYR A 84 6.66 -7.98 21.00
CA TYR A 84 5.62 -8.85 20.48
C TYR A 84 5.21 -8.45 19.06
N ASN A 85 4.91 -7.18 18.82
CA ASN A 85 4.51 -6.67 17.51
C ASN A 85 5.63 -6.80 16.48
N LEU A 86 6.88 -6.50 16.85
CA LEU A 86 8.04 -6.63 15.97
C LEU A 86 8.28 -8.09 15.57
N ASN A 87 8.10 -9.03 16.51
CA ASN A 87 8.20 -10.46 16.22
C ASN A 87 7.13 -10.89 15.23
N ALA A 88 5.87 -10.48 15.44
CA ALA A 88 4.78 -10.75 14.51
C ALA A 88 5.07 -10.18 13.10
N ILE A 89 5.59 -8.95 13.01
CA ILE A 89 5.99 -8.35 11.73
C ILE A 89 7.09 -9.18 11.06
N LYS A 90 8.15 -9.55 11.78
CA LYS A 90 9.26 -10.35 11.22
C LYS A 90 8.83 -11.75 10.78
N GLU A 91 7.85 -12.32 11.45
CA GLU A 91 7.34 -13.67 11.17
C GLU A 91 6.43 -13.67 9.94
N PHE A 92 5.45 -12.75 9.89
CA PHE A 92 4.37 -12.77 8.92
C PHE A 92 4.53 -11.79 7.76
N SER A 93 5.51 -10.89 7.81
CA SER A 93 5.79 -9.93 6.75
C SER A 93 7.13 -10.23 6.06
N PRO A 94 7.35 -9.72 4.84
CA PRO A 94 8.64 -9.82 4.16
C PRO A 94 9.71 -8.85 4.72
N PHE A 95 9.39 -8.08 5.76
CA PHE A 95 10.28 -7.09 6.36
C PHE A 95 11.20 -7.70 7.41
N ASN A 96 12.45 -7.24 7.44
CA ASN A 96 13.42 -7.53 8.50
C ASN A 96 13.98 -6.20 9.05
N GLU A 97 14.79 -6.28 10.10
CA GLU A 97 15.34 -5.10 10.81
C GLU A 97 16.12 -4.17 9.87
N TYR A 98 16.96 -4.75 9.01
CA TYR A 98 17.78 -4.01 8.05
C TYR A 98 16.93 -3.25 7.03
N PHE A 99 15.84 -3.87 6.55
CA PHE A 99 14.95 -3.22 5.60
C PHE A 99 14.19 -2.06 6.24
N ILE A 100 13.76 -2.18 7.49
CA ILE A 100 13.03 -1.10 8.19
C ILE A 100 13.93 0.13 8.36
N GLY A 101 15.20 -0.06 8.76
CA GLY A 101 16.17 1.03 8.89
C GLY A 101 16.49 1.72 7.55
N GLU A 102 16.68 0.95 6.47
CA GLU A 102 16.96 1.49 5.13
C GLU A 102 15.85 2.43 4.63
N LYS A 103 14.57 2.09 4.87
CA LYS A 103 13.45 2.87 4.35
C LYS A 103 13.22 4.20 5.04
N LEU A 104 13.73 4.39 6.25
CA LEU A 104 13.62 5.68 6.94
C LEU A 104 14.59 6.72 6.40
N GLY A 105 15.70 6.30 5.79
CA GLY A 105 16.58 7.21 5.08
C GLY A 105 15.96 7.84 3.83
N LEU A 106 14.81 7.33 3.35
CA LEU A 106 14.14 7.82 2.14
C LEU A 106 13.57 9.24 2.29
N PHE A 107 13.19 9.65 3.50
CA PHE A 107 12.56 10.95 3.73
C PHE A 107 13.55 12.03 4.21
N GLY A 108 14.86 11.80 4.16
CA GLY A 108 15.86 12.80 4.55
C GLY A 108 15.88 13.10 6.05
N GLU A 109 16.57 14.17 6.46
CA GLU A 109 16.71 14.52 7.89
C GLU A 109 15.41 15.06 8.51
N GLU A 110 14.71 15.93 7.77
CA GLU A 110 13.49 16.63 8.21
C GLU A 110 12.25 16.27 7.40
N GLY A 111 12.36 15.41 6.37
CA GLY A 111 11.21 15.10 5.54
C GLY A 111 10.27 14.11 6.23
N THR A 112 8.99 14.32 5.95
CA THR A 112 7.90 13.46 6.38
C THR A 112 7.34 12.72 5.17
N GLY A 113 6.63 11.62 5.41
CA GLY A 113 5.96 10.92 4.33
C GLY A 113 5.31 9.64 4.82
N THR A 114 4.64 8.97 3.89
CA THR A 114 4.10 7.62 4.12
C THR A 114 4.60 6.70 3.03
N GLN A 115 4.97 5.48 3.43
CA GLN A 115 5.27 4.41 2.49
C GLN A 115 4.40 3.21 2.80
N ILE A 116 3.65 2.78 1.79
CA ILE A 116 2.73 1.63 1.87
C ILE A 116 3.25 0.54 0.96
N TYR A 117 3.36 -0.67 1.49
CA TYR A 117 3.74 -1.86 0.75
C TYR A 117 2.59 -2.85 0.72
N ILE A 118 2.26 -3.33 -0.48
CA ILE A 118 1.23 -4.33 -0.71
C ILE A 118 1.92 -5.53 -1.40
N TRP A 119 1.92 -6.67 -0.73
CA TRP A 119 2.50 -7.92 -1.23
C TRP A 119 1.45 -9.04 -1.20
N ASN A 120 1.83 -10.24 -1.63
CA ASN A 120 0.89 -11.34 -1.87
C ASN A 120 -0.24 -10.93 -2.84
N LEU A 121 0.15 -10.22 -3.91
CA LEU A 121 -0.78 -9.73 -4.91
C LEU A 121 -1.61 -10.86 -5.52
N ASP A 122 -2.86 -10.55 -5.87
CA ASP A 122 -3.78 -11.49 -6.47
C ASP A 122 -3.19 -12.15 -7.72
N ARG A 123 -3.42 -13.45 -7.84
CA ARG A 123 -2.94 -14.26 -8.96
C ARG A 123 -4.06 -14.56 -9.94
N TRP A 124 -3.69 -14.55 -11.21
CA TRP A 124 -4.50 -14.99 -12.33
C TRP A 124 -3.85 -16.24 -12.95
N GLY A 125 -4.29 -17.42 -12.50
CA GLY A 125 -3.66 -18.69 -12.89
C GLY A 125 -2.22 -18.77 -12.36
N LYS A 126 -1.25 -18.86 -13.28
CA LYS A 126 0.19 -18.87 -12.93
C LYS A 126 0.77 -17.47 -12.75
N ASP A 127 0.14 -16.45 -13.31
CA ASP A 127 0.62 -15.07 -13.31
C ASP A 127 -0.05 -14.23 -12.21
N TYR A 128 0.34 -12.96 -12.08
CA TYR A 128 -0.33 -11.96 -11.25
C TYR A 128 -1.42 -11.23 -12.04
N THR A 129 -2.44 -10.74 -11.33
CA THR A 129 -3.52 -9.94 -11.93
C THR A 129 -3.02 -8.59 -12.43
N LEU A 130 -2.05 -8.01 -11.73
CA LEU A 130 -1.32 -6.82 -12.18
C LEU A 130 -0.13 -7.26 -13.03
N ASP A 131 0.11 -6.55 -14.12
CA ASP A 131 1.20 -6.78 -15.07
C ASP A 131 2.04 -5.51 -15.20
N TRP A 132 3.32 -5.64 -14.95
CA TRP A 132 4.33 -4.56 -15.00
C TRP A 132 5.47 -4.91 -15.97
N ASN A 133 5.37 -6.05 -16.67
CA ASN A 133 6.35 -6.54 -17.64
C ASN A 133 5.72 -6.52 -19.04
N SER A 134 5.43 -5.34 -19.57
CA SER A 134 4.85 -5.20 -20.92
C SER A 134 5.82 -5.52 -22.06
N GLY A 135 7.08 -5.86 -21.77
CA GLY A 135 8.02 -6.35 -22.78
C GLY A 135 7.71 -7.79 -23.19
N ARG A 136 6.78 -7.98 -24.14
CA ARG A 136 6.81 -9.18 -24.98
C ARG A 136 8.16 -9.17 -25.70
N THR A 137 8.94 -10.24 -25.55
CA THR A 137 10.28 -10.40 -26.13
C THR A 137 10.32 -10.35 -27.66
N ASP A 138 9.16 -10.35 -28.32
CA ASP A 138 9.04 -10.59 -29.76
C ASP A 138 8.48 -9.39 -30.54
N GLU A 139 8.24 -8.23 -29.91
CA GLU A 139 7.62 -7.07 -30.58
C GLU A 139 8.45 -5.78 -30.39
N ASN A 140 8.48 -4.96 -31.44
CA ASN A 140 9.35 -3.79 -31.65
C ASN A 140 9.52 -2.84 -30.43
N PRO A 141 10.66 -2.12 -30.31
CA PRO A 141 11.04 -1.32 -29.14
C PRO A 141 10.17 -0.08 -28.86
N THR A 142 9.07 0.11 -29.60
CA THR A 142 8.19 1.28 -29.54
C THR A 142 6.94 1.07 -28.67
N ASP A 143 6.90 0.00 -27.87
CA ASP A 143 5.69 -0.38 -27.15
C ASP A 143 5.35 0.56 -25.98
N LYS A 144 4.09 0.98 -25.91
CA LYS A 144 3.58 2.10 -25.09
C LYS A 144 3.33 1.75 -23.61
N GLY A 145 3.84 0.61 -23.15
CA GLY A 145 3.57 0.08 -21.81
C GLY A 145 4.77 0.06 -20.86
N HIS A 146 5.96 0.51 -21.28
CA HIS A 146 7.14 0.47 -20.43
C HIS A 146 7.00 1.47 -19.28
N GLY A 147 6.91 0.96 -18.04
CA GLY A 147 6.70 1.78 -16.84
C GLY A 147 5.25 1.93 -16.40
N ASP A 148 4.30 1.24 -17.03
CA ASP A 148 2.88 1.24 -16.63
C ASP A 148 2.51 -0.02 -15.83
N ILE A 149 1.41 0.04 -15.06
CA ILE A 149 0.81 -1.11 -14.35
C ILE A 149 -0.52 -1.43 -15.03
N LEU A 150 -0.55 -2.57 -15.74
CA LEU A 150 -1.71 -3.03 -16.49
C LEU A 150 -2.51 -4.08 -15.70
N ILE A 151 -3.81 -4.17 -15.98
CA ILE A 151 -4.67 -5.24 -15.44
C ILE A 151 -4.76 -6.36 -16.47
N ARG A 152 -4.36 -7.56 -16.10
CA ARG A 152 -4.51 -8.77 -16.93
C ARG A 152 -6.00 -9.11 -17.02
N SER A 153 -6.61 -8.91 -18.20
CA SER A 153 -8.04 -9.19 -18.42
C SER A 153 -8.30 -9.98 -19.70
N LYS A 154 -9.32 -10.85 -19.71
CA LYS A 154 -9.85 -11.51 -20.93
C LYS A 154 -10.95 -10.71 -21.64
N ARG A 155 -11.49 -9.65 -21.02
CA ARG A 155 -12.69 -8.97 -21.54
C ARG A 155 -12.30 -7.97 -22.62
N VAL A 156 -12.27 -8.43 -23.87
CA VAL A 156 -12.64 -7.55 -24.99
C VAL A 156 -14.14 -7.29 -24.85
N ARG A 157 -14.53 -6.26 -24.10
CA ARG A 157 -15.92 -5.80 -24.17
C ARG A 157 -16.09 -5.08 -25.49
N SER A 158 -16.39 -5.80 -26.56
CA SER A 158 -16.98 -5.18 -27.75
C SER A 158 -18.44 -4.87 -27.40
N ARG A 159 -18.72 -3.63 -26.99
CA ARG A 159 -20.11 -3.16 -27.03
C ARG A 159 -20.51 -3.03 -28.50
N LEU A 160 -21.74 -3.39 -28.84
CA LEU A 160 -22.28 -3.16 -30.19
C LEU A 160 -22.19 -1.65 -30.48
N GLY A 161 -21.43 -1.25 -31.50
CA GLY A 161 -21.20 0.17 -31.87
C GLY A 161 -19.85 0.78 -31.45
N GLN A 162 -18.95 0.03 -30.80
CA GLN A 162 -17.64 0.57 -30.41
C GLN A 162 -16.61 0.50 -31.56
N THR A 163 -16.14 1.65 -32.04
CA THR A 163 -15.21 1.78 -33.19
C THR A 163 -13.73 1.75 -32.80
N SER A 164 -13.38 1.83 -31.51
CA SER A 164 -11.99 1.81 -31.01
C SER A 164 -11.71 0.61 -30.10
N LYS A 165 -10.53 0.00 -30.30
CA LYS A 165 -9.98 -1.11 -29.50
C LYS A 165 -9.33 -0.65 -28.18
N GLN A 166 -9.22 0.65 -27.93
CA GLN A 166 -8.70 1.20 -26.67
C GLN A 166 -9.85 1.51 -25.72
N VAL A 167 -9.85 0.88 -24.55
CA VAL A 167 -10.78 1.16 -23.46
C VAL A 167 -10.03 1.97 -22.41
N CYS A 168 -10.35 3.26 -22.26
CA CYS A 168 -10.00 4.00 -21.05
C CYS A 168 -10.81 3.41 -19.89
N VAL A 169 -10.13 2.75 -18.95
CA VAL A 169 -10.75 2.32 -17.70
C VAL A 169 -10.73 3.51 -16.75
N VAL A 170 -11.83 4.26 -16.70
CA VAL A 170 -12.09 5.15 -15.55
C VAL A 170 -12.53 4.25 -14.41
N LEU A 171 -11.71 4.17 -13.36
CA LEU A 171 -12.06 3.47 -12.12
C LEU A 171 -13.13 4.30 -11.37
N LEU A 172 -14.40 4.11 -11.72
CA LEU A 172 -15.52 4.64 -10.95
C LEU A 172 -15.96 3.59 -9.92
N PRO A 173 -15.80 3.82 -8.60
CA PRO A 173 -16.46 2.98 -7.61
C PRO A 173 -17.98 3.24 -7.67
N LEU A 174 -18.73 2.21 -8.05
CA LEU A 174 -20.19 2.19 -7.98
C LEU A 174 -20.64 2.13 -6.51
N PHE A 175 -21.38 3.14 -6.06
CA PHE A 175 -22.16 3.08 -4.82
C PHE A 175 -23.59 2.62 -5.13
N LYS A 176 -24.10 1.67 -4.36
CA LYS A 176 -25.53 1.34 -4.29
C LYS A 176 -26.07 1.95 -3.00
N ASN A 177 -26.97 2.92 -3.13
CA ASN A 177 -27.81 3.36 -2.02
C ASN A 177 -28.96 2.36 -1.86
N SER A 178 -29.18 1.88 -0.64
CA SER A 178 -30.49 1.38 -0.22
C SER A 178 -31.12 2.46 0.64
N SER A 179 -32.21 3.03 0.13
CA SER A 179 -33.13 3.87 0.89
C SER A 179 -33.85 3.00 1.93
N ASP A 180 -34.00 3.52 3.13
CA ASP A 180 -35.30 3.67 3.78
C ASP A 180 -35.39 5.11 4.30
#